data_AF-A0A7S3JJ23-F1
#
_entry.id   AF-A0A7S3JJ23-F1
#
_cell.length_a   1.000
_cell.length_b   1.000
_cell.length_c   1.000
_cell.angle_alpha   90.00
_cell.angle_beta   90.00
_cell.angle_gamma   90.00
#
_symmetry.space_group_name_H-M   'P 1'
#
loop_
_entity.id
_entity.type
_entity.pdbx_description
1 polymer ?
#
loop_
_entity_poly.entity_id
_entity_poly.type
_entity_poly.pdbx_seq_one_letter_code
_entity_poly.pdbx_strand_id
1 'polypeptide(L)'
;FKMIYSNVVEMLDKIGNNHSTVSDQVDQIKTNFRDSMWHVITDQIFNLTLCPEFEQGKDLIMFFNDFVKNLDKKINHLKYVRIAVNCSRQFENIDEGIEFLKNLEDRLKISEAATLFLKVSIAEKYLSLGEYNKCLDLLEEVEGSLKALNDIDQIVYSELYKTLALYYRR
;
A
#
# COMPACT_ATOMS: atom_id res chain seq x y z
N PHE A 1 -22.50 3.63 -5.33
CA PHE A 1 -21.80 4.93 -5.32
C PHE A 1 -22.25 5.85 -4.17
N LYS A 2 -23.53 6.24 -4.02
CA LYS A 2 -23.98 7.09 -2.89
C LYS A 2 -23.78 6.49 -1.49
N MET A 3 -24.06 5.20 -1.28
CA MET A 3 -23.84 4.54 0.03
C MET A 3 -22.35 4.42 0.40
N ILE A 4 -21.50 4.09 -0.57
CA ILE A 4 -20.04 3.97 -0.37
C ILE A 4 -19.45 5.35 -0.01
N TYR A 5 -19.91 6.41 -0.68
CA TYR A 5 -19.51 7.77 -0.36
C TYR A 5 -19.92 8.16 1.07
N SER A 6 -21.13 7.80 1.51
CA SER A 6 -21.60 8.13 2.86
C SER A 6 -20.76 7.47 3.95
N ASN A 7 -20.43 6.17 3.81
CA ASN A 7 -19.59 5.47 4.80
C ASN A 7 -18.16 6.02 4.83
N VAL A 8 -17.60 6.33 3.67
CA VAL A 8 -16.23 6.88 3.57
C VAL A 8 -16.17 8.28 4.16
N VAL A 9 -17.17 9.13 3.91
CA VAL A 9 -17.28 10.46 4.51
C VAL A 9 -17.42 10.37 6.01
N GLU A 10 -18.24 9.45 6.54
CA GLU A 10 -18.38 9.22 7.98
C GLU A 10 -17.08 8.74 8.64
N MET A 11 -16.30 7.86 7.98
CA MET A 11 -14.98 7.46 8.49
C MET A 11 -13.98 8.61 8.44
N LEU A 12 -13.95 9.36 7.35
CA LEU A 12 -13.09 10.54 7.22
C LEU A 12 -13.46 11.61 8.27
N ASP A 13 -14.74 11.78 8.59
CA ASP A 13 -15.19 12.66 9.68
C ASP A 13 -14.77 12.15 11.05
N LYS A 14 -14.79 10.83 11.30
CA LYS A 14 -14.23 10.27 12.55
C LYS A 14 -12.73 10.55 12.66
N ILE A 15 -12.00 10.39 11.56
CA ILE A 15 -10.57 10.65 11.45
C ILE A 15 -10.26 12.14 11.68
N GLY A 16 -10.99 13.04 11.01
CA GLY A 16 -10.82 14.49 11.16
C GLY A 16 -11.17 15.00 12.55
N ASN A 17 -12.14 14.37 13.23
CA ASN A 17 -12.47 14.67 14.62
C ASN A 17 -11.42 14.15 15.63
N ASN A 18 -10.73 13.05 15.31
CA ASN A 18 -9.69 12.48 16.17
C ASN A 18 -8.34 13.22 16.02
N HIS A 19 -8.06 13.81 14.85
CA HIS A 19 -6.82 14.53 14.56
C HIS A 19 -7.09 15.88 13.91
N SER A 20 -7.01 16.95 14.72
CA SER A 20 -7.21 18.34 14.27
C SER A 20 -6.25 18.76 13.15
N THR A 21 -5.08 18.12 13.02
CA THR A 21 -4.09 18.32 11.95
C THR A 21 -4.57 17.84 10.58
N VAL A 22 -5.47 16.86 10.53
CA VAL A 22 -5.85 16.11 9.31
C VAL A 22 -7.23 16.53 8.80
N SER A 23 -8.01 17.27 9.59
CA SER A 23 -9.35 17.77 9.22
C SER A 23 -9.35 18.49 7.87
N ASP A 24 -8.35 19.36 7.62
CA ASP A 24 -8.25 20.08 6.34
C ASP A 24 -7.95 19.16 5.16
N GLN A 25 -7.15 18.11 5.37
CA GLN A 25 -6.84 17.12 4.33
C GLN A 25 -8.04 16.24 4.02
N VAL A 26 -8.79 15.86 5.05
CA VAL A 26 -10.05 15.11 4.93
C VAL A 26 -11.06 15.90 4.09
N ASP A 27 -11.25 17.19 4.37
CA ASP A 27 -12.22 18.01 3.64
C ASP A 27 -11.81 18.26 2.18
N GLN A 28 -10.50 18.36 1.91
CA GLN A 28 -9.99 18.37 0.55
C GLN A 28 -10.24 17.04 -0.18
N ILE A 29 -10.08 15.89 0.48
CA ILE A 29 -10.39 14.58 -0.12
C ILE A 29 -11.87 14.45 -0.45
N LYS A 30 -12.77 14.91 0.44
CA LYS A 30 -14.22 14.92 0.17
C LYS A 30 -14.56 15.78 -1.04
N THR A 31 -13.92 16.94 -1.17
CA THR A 31 -14.13 17.88 -2.30
C THR A 31 -13.60 17.27 -3.60
N ASN A 32 -12.37 16.76 -3.59
CA ASN A 32 -11.75 16.12 -4.75
C ASN A 32 -12.52 14.87 -5.22
N PHE A 33 -13.16 14.15 -4.30
CA PHE A 33 -14.05 13.03 -4.62
C PHE A 33 -15.29 13.49 -5.40
N ARG A 34 -15.89 14.62 -5.01
CA ARG A 34 -17.01 15.21 -5.76
C ARG A 34 -16.59 15.56 -7.19
N ASP A 35 -15.37 16.07 -7.35
CA ASP A 35 -14.82 16.49 -8.65
C ASP A 35 -14.16 15.35 -9.43
N SER A 36 -14.24 14.10 -8.93
CA SER A 36 -13.68 12.89 -9.57
C SER A 36 -12.17 13.00 -9.88
N MET A 37 -11.41 13.74 -9.07
CA MET A 37 -9.98 13.95 -9.24
C MET A 37 -9.15 12.78 -8.68
N TRP A 38 -9.31 11.59 -9.26
CA TRP A 38 -8.76 10.32 -8.74
C TRP A 38 -7.24 10.33 -8.52
N HIS A 39 -6.48 11.01 -9.38
CA HIS A 39 -5.04 11.14 -9.22
C HIS A 39 -4.67 11.92 -7.95
N VAL A 40 -5.30 13.08 -7.75
CA VAL A 40 -5.09 13.94 -6.56
C VAL A 40 -5.54 13.21 -5.30
N ILE A 41 -6.68 12.52 -5.36
CA ILE A 41 -7.20 11.70 -4.26
C ILE A 41 -6.18 10.62 -3.87
N THR A 42 -5.59 9.92 -4.85
CA THR A 42 -4.60 8.88 -4.57
C THR A 42 -3.37 9.43 -3.88
N ASP A 43 -2.90 10.62 -4.29
CA ASP A 43 -1.76 11.29 -3.66
C ASP A 43 -2.07 11.78 -2.25
N GLN A 44 -3.26 12.31 -2.03
CA GLN A 44 -3.72 12.72 -0.70
C GLN A 44 -3.87 11.52 0.24
N ILE A 45 -4.45 10.42 -0.24
CA ILE A 45 -4.51 9.16 0.53
C ILE A 45 -3.11 8.66 0.87
N PHE A 46 -2.22 8.65 -0.11
CA PHE A 46 -0.85 8.20 0.13
C PHE A 46 -0.18 9.06 1.21
N ASN A 47 -0.33 10.38 1.16
CA ASN A 47 0.17 11.28 2.19
C ASN A 47 -0.48 11.05 3.55
N LEU A 48 -1.78 10.77 3.60
CA LEU A 48 -2.47 10.38 4.84
C LEU A 48 -1.87 9.11 5.43
N THR A 49 -1.52 8.12 4.59
CA THR A 49 -0.92 6.86 5.07
C THR A 49 0.49 7.04 5.64
N LEU A 50 1.14 8.17 5.35
CA LEU A 50 2.45 8.53 5.90
C LEU A 50 2.32 9.34 7.20
N CYS A 51 1.13 9.80 7.58
CA CYS A 51 0.94 10.51 8.83
C CYS A 51 1.05 9.51 10.01
N PRO A 52 1.98 9.72 10.96
CA PRO A 52 2.20 8.82 12.09
C PRO A 52 0.98 8.73 13.03
N GLU A 53 0.09 9.72 12.96
CA GLU A 53 -1.20 9.74 13.66
C GLU A 53 -2.10 8.58 13.22
N PHE A 54 -2.03 8.17 11.95
CA PHE A 54 -2.78 7.03 11.45
C PHE A 54 -2.10 5.70 11.72
N GLU A 55 -0.79 5.66 11.97
CA GLU A 55 -0.07 4.41 12.25
C GLU A 55 -0.62 3.71 13.52
N GLN A 56 -1.25 4.46 14.43
CA GLN A 56 -1.81 3.95 15.69
C GLN A 56 -3.28 3.52 15.54
N GLY A 57 -3.55 2.37 14.90
CA GLY A 57 -4.88 1.76 14.90
C GLY A 57 -5.17 0.82 13.73
N LYS A 58 -6.44 0.37 13.61
CA LYS A 58 -6.96 -0.44 12.48
C LYS A 58 -7.71 0.41 11.44
N ASP A 59 -7.75 1.73 11.62
CA ASP A 59 -8.55 2.65 10.80
C ASP A 59 -8.07 2.70 9.35
N LEU A 60 -6.74 2.63 9.13
CA LEU A 60 -6.12 2.63 7.80
C LEU A 60 -6.42 1.32 7.04
N ILE A 61 -6.47 0.17 7.72
CA ILE A 61 -6.86 -1.12 7.13
C ILE A 61 -8.34 -1.10 6.71
N MET A 62 -9.23 -0.57 7.55
CA MET A 62 -10.65 -0.42 7.22
C MET A 62 -10.83 0.53 6.04
N PHE A 63 -10.16 1.68 6.08
CA PHE A 63 -10.15 2.64 4.97
C PHE A 63 -9.65 2.01 3.66
N PHE A 64 -8.60 1.19 3.72
CA PHE A 64 -8.11 0.50 2.54
C PHE A 64 -9.15 -0.46 1.95
N ASN A 65 -9.76 -1.29 2.81
CA ASN A 65 -10.74 -2.28 2.38
C ASN A 65 -12.02 -1.67 1.81
N ASP A 66 -12.50 -0.58 2.38
CA ASP A 66 -13.76 0.07 1.96
C ASP A 66 -13.55 1.09 0.84
N PHE A 67 -12.41 1.76 0.79
CA PHE A 67 -12.16 2.82 -0.17
C PHE A 67 -11.16 2.43 -1.25
N VAL A 68 -9.94 2.09 -0.86
CA VAL A 68 -8.84 1.89 -1.79
C VAL A 68 -9.10 0.68 -2.69
N LYS A 69 -9.67 -0.41 -2.14
CA LYS A 69 -10.11 -1.60 -2.89
C LYS A 69 -11.14 -1.30 -4.00
N ASN A 70 -11.94 -0.24 -3.84
CA ASN A 70 -12.90 0.20 -4.84
C ASN A 70 -12.28 1.10 -5.93
N LEU A 71 -11.07 1.62 -5.68
CA LEU A 71 -10.34 2.52 -6.56
C LEU A 71 -9.31 1.81 -7.46
N ASP A 72 -9.05 0.53 -7.21
CA ASP A 72 -8.09 -0.34 -7.92
C ASP A 72 -8.10 -0.17 -9.45
N LYS A 73 -9.29 -0.10 -10.08
CA LYS A 73 -9.43 0.06 -11.54
C LYS A 73 -9.18 1.48 -12.08
N LYS A 74 -9.09 2.49 -11.21
CA LYS A 74 -9.02 3.91 -11.59
C LYS A 74 -7.71 4.59 -11.21
N ILE A 75 -6.89 3.94 -10.38
CA ILE A 75 -5.69 4.54 -9.82
C ILE A 75 -4.44 3.80 -10.29
N ASN A 76 -3.28 4.45 -10.12
CA ASN A 76 -2.01 3.83 -10.45
C ASN A 76 -1.74 2.64 -9.52
N HIS A 77 -1.60 1.44 -10.10
CA HIS A 77 -1.38 0.18 -9.37
C HIS A 77 -0.14 0.22 -8.45
N LEU A 78 0.93 0.92 -8.84
CA LEU A 78 2.13 1.05 -8.02
C LEU A 78 1.86 1.90 -6.77
N LYS A 79 1.10 3.00 -6.90
CA LYS A 79 0.65 3.78 -5.72
C LYS A 79 -0.30 2.97 -4.84
N TYR A 80 -1.21 2.20 -5.45
CA TYR A 80 -2.12 1.30 -4.74
C TYR A 80 -1.35 0.30 -3.85
N VAL A 81 -0.31 -0.34 -4.40
CA VAL A 81 0.52 -1.28 -3.64
C VAL A 81 1.25 -0.59 -2.50
N ARG A 82 1.82 0.60 -2.74
CA ARG A 82 2.52 1.34 -1.67
C ARG A 82 1.61 1.66 -0.50
N ILE A 83 0.36 2.05 -0.77
CA ILE A 83 -0.66 2.26 0.26
C ILE A 83 -0.94 0.93 0.98
N ALA A 84 -1.13 -0.17 0.25
CA ALA A 84 -1.37 -1.48 0.85
C ALA A 84 -0.21 -1.94 1.76
N VAL A 85 1.02 -1.69 1.34
CA VAL A 85 2.22 -1.98 2.13
C VAL A 85 2.25 -1.16 3.40
N ASN A 86 1.88 0.12 3.36
CA ASN A 86 1.74 0.93 4.58
C ASN A 86 0.64 0.36 5.51
N CYS A 87 -0.53 0.01 4.98
CA CYS A 87 -1.59 -0.63 5.77
C CYS A 87 -1.14 -1.95 6.40
N SER A 88 -0.34 -2.73 5.67
CA SER A 88 0.19 -4.01 6.15
C SER A 88 1.13 -3.88 7.37
N ARG A 89 1.62 -2.68 7.69
CA ARG A 89 2.45 -2.40 8.88
C ARG A 89 1.64 -2.26 10.16
N GLN A 90 0.33 -2.02 10.05
CA GLN A 90 -0.56 -1.86 11.20
C GLN A 90 -1.07 -3.19 11.77
N PHE A 91 -0.88 -4.29 11.04
CA PHE A 91 -1.24 -5.59 11.56
C PHE A 91 -0.29 -5.94 12.71
N GLU A 92 -0.86 -6.27 13.86
CA GLU A 92 -0.11 -6.75 15.02
C GLU A 92 0.65 -8.04 14.68
N ASN A 93 0.06 -8.87 13.81
CA ASN A 93 0.66 -10.09 13.31
C ASN A 93 1.22 -9.89 11.89
N ILE A 94 2.52 -10.12 11.73
CA ILE A 94 3.21 -9.99 10.44
C ILE A 94 2.64 -11.01 9.43
N ASP A 95 2.24 -12.21 9.87
CA ASP A 95 1.64 -13.23 9.00
C ASP A 95 0.30 -12.76 8.41
N GLU A 96 -0.56 -12.12 9.20
CA GLU A 96 -1.81 -11.52 8.71
C GLU A 96 -1.53 -10.42 7.68
N GLY A 97 -0.49 -9.61 7.92
CA GLY A 97 -0.03 -8.61 6.96
C GLY A 97 0.48 -9.21 5.65
N ILE A 98 1.13 -10.38 5.70
CA ILE A 98 1.57 -11.12 4.51
C ILE A 98 0.38 -11.68 3.73
N GLU A 99 -0.58 -12.32 4.41
CA GLU A 99 -1.79 -12.84 3.76
C GLU A 99 -2.60 -11.72 3.10
N PHE A 100 -2.73 -10.57 3.77
CA PHE A 100 -3.37 -9.39 3.21
C PHE A 100 -2.69 -8.94 1.91
N LEU A 101 -1.35 -8.86 1.89
CA LEU A 101 -0.60 -8.49 0.68
C LEU A 101 -0.74 -9.55 -0.43
N LYS A 102 -0.67 -10.84 -0.12
CA LYS A 102 -0.86 -11.92 -1.10
C LYS A 102 -2.24 -11.88 -1.76
N ASN A 103 -3.28 -11.57 -0.99
CA ASN A 103 -4.64 -11.41 -1.52
C ASN A 103 -4.78 -10.26 -2.53
N LEU A 104 -3.83 -9.32 -2.56
CA LEU A 104 -3.78 -8.23 -3.54
C LEU A 104 -3.02 -8.61 -4.81
N GLU A 105 -2.18 -9.63 -4.77
CA GLU A 105 -1.37 -10.06 -5.91
C GLU A 105 -2.23 -10.38 -7.14
N ASP A 106 -3.36 -11.08 -6.94
CA ASP A 106 -4.30 -11.42 -8.01
C ASP A 106 -4.90 -10.19 -8.71
N ARG A 107 -5.06 -9.08 -7.99
CA ARG A 107 -5.62 -7.83 -8.51
C ARG A 107 -4.60 -7.05 -9.33
N LEU A 108 -3.32 -7.21 -8.98
CA LEU A 108 -2.21 -6.44 -9.51
C LEU A 108 -1.54 -7.07 -10.72
N LYS A 109 -1.98 -8.27 -11.14
CA LYS A 109 -1.52 -8.98 -12.35
C LYS A 109 -1.57 -8.15 -13.65
N ILE A 110 -2.28 -7.02 -13.63
CA ILE A 110 -2.35 -6.06 -14.74
C ILE A 110 -1.06 -5.22 -14.84
N SER A 111 -0.31 -5.05 -13.75
CA SER A 111 0.90 -4.22 -13.69
C SER A 111 2.05 -5.00 -13.07
N GLU A 112 2.99 -5.44 -13.93
CA GLU A 112 4.18 -6.18 -13.51
C GLU A 112 5.01 -5.41 -12.47
N ALA A 113 5.23 -4.12 -12.67
CA ALA A 113 5.95 -3.27 -11.71
C ALA A 113 5.28 -3.27 -10.31
N ALA A 114 3.95 -3.24 -10.24
CA ALA A 114 3.22 -3.29 -8.98
C ALA A 114 3.29 -4.68 -8.33
N THR A 115 3.19 -5.75 -9.12
CA THR A 115 3.36 -7.13 -8.63
C THR A 115 4.77 -7.36 -8.09
N LEU A 116 5.81 -6.88 -8.78
CA LEU A 116 7.20 -7.01 -8.34
C LEU A 116 7.45 -6.23 -7.05
N PHE A 117 6.96 -4.99 -6.96
CA PHE A 117 7.06 -4.19 -5.72
C PHE A 117 6.36 -4.89 -4.54
N LEU A 118 5.19 -5.49 -4.78
CA LEU A 118 4.46 -6.27 -3.78
C LEU A 118 5.29 -7.46 -3.27
N LYS A 119 5.89 -8.23 -4.20
CA LYS A 119 6.73 -9.38 -3.85
C LYS A 119 7.94 -9.00 -2.98
N VAL A 120 8.63 -7.91 -3.32
CA VAL A 120 9.73 -7.38 -2.50
C VAL A 120 9.23 -7.00 -1.11
N SER A 121 8.08 -6.35 -1.02
CA SER A 121 7.50 -5.94 0.28
C SER A 121 7.10 -7.14 1.14
N ILE A 122 6.63 -8.24 0.53
CA ILE A 122 6.38 -9.51 1.22
C ILE A 122 7.70 -10.14 1.68
N ALA A 123 8.74 -10.11 0.85
CA ALA A 123 10.07 -10.61 1.22
C ALA A 123 10.65 -9.85 2.44
N GLU A 124 10.50 -8.53 2.51
CA GLU A 124 10.91 -7.71 3.67
C GLU A 124 10.19 -8.16 4.97
N LYS A 125 8.91 -8.55 4.87
CA LYS A 125 8.16 -9.11 6.00
C LYS A 125 8.63 -10.52 6.39
N TYR A 126 8.91 -11.39 5.41
CA TYR A 126 9.52 -12.70 5.71
C TYR A 126 10.88 -12.56 6.38
N LEU A 127 11.70 -11.59 5.95
CA LEU A 127 12.95 -11.26 6.62
C LEU A 127 12.73 -10.81 8.07
N SER A 128 11.65 -10.07 8.33
CA SER A 128 11.28 -9.63 9.68
C SER A 128 10.82 -10.80 10.57
N LEU A 129 10.18 -11.82 9.99
CA LEU A 129 9.79 -13.07 10.66
C LEU A 129 10.96 -14.05 10.87
N GLY A 130 12.12 -13.82 10.24
CA GLY A 130 13.25 -14.76 10.25
C GLY A 130 13.11 -15.91 9.24
N GLU A 131 12.18 -15.80 8.29
CA GLU A 131 11.96 -16.77 7.21
C GLU A 131 12.89 -16.46 6.02
N TYR A 132 14.20 -16.66 6.24
CA TYR A 132 15.24 -16.28 5.28
C TYR A 132 15.13 -16.99 3.93
N ASN A 133 14.80 -18.29 3.93
CA ASN A 133 14.65 -19.06 2.69
C ASN A 133 13.56 -18.45 1.79
N LYS A 134 12.36 -18.19 2.34
CA LYS A 134 11.25 -17.58 1.61
C LYS A 134 11.57 -16.16 1.13
N CYS A 135 12.34 -15.42 1.92
CA CYS A 135 12.79 -14.09 1.53
C CYS A 135 13.72 -14.15 0.31
N LEU A 136 14.76 -14.99 0.36
CA LEU A 136 15.71 -15.12 -0.75
C LEU A 136 15.04 -15.61 -2.03
N ASP A 137 14.19 -16.64 -1.94
CA ASP A 137 13.45 -17.19 -3.07
C ASP A 137 12.65 -16.10 -3.81
N LEU A 138 11.94 -15.25 -3.05
CA LEU A 138 11.17 -14.13 -3.62
C LEU A 138 12.06 -13.04 -4.21
N LEU A 139 13.20 -12.74 -3.59
CA LEU A 139 14.12 -11.70 -4.09
C LEU A 139 14.78 -12.14 -5.40
N GLU A 140 15.19 -13.41 -5.51
CA GLU A 140 15.74 -13.98 -6.74
C GLU A 140 14.70 -14.02 -7.87
N GLU A 141 13.45 -14.38 -7.55
CA GLU A 141 12.35 -14.36 -8.52
C GLU A 141 12.11 -12.94 -9.06
N VAL A 142 12.09 -11.94 -8.18
CA VAL A 142 11.93 -10.54 -8.58
C VAL A 142 13.13 -10.07 -9.39
N GLU A 143 14.36 -10.40 -8.99
CA GLU A 143 15.57 -10.00 -9.71
C GLU A 143 15.61 -10.59 -11.14
N GLY A 144 15.24 -11.87 -11.28
CA GLY A 144 15.11 -12.52 -12.59
C GLY A 144 14.06 -11.85 -13.47
N SER A 145 12.92 -11.48 -12.89
CA SER A 145 11.84 -10.78 -13.59
C SER A 145 12.25 -9.35 -14.01
N LEU A 146 12.97 -8.62 -13.15
CA LEU A 146 13.48 -7.28 -13.46
C LEU A 146 14.48 -7.32 -14.63
N LYS A 147 15.37 -8.32 -14.67
CA LYS A 147 16.33 -8.49 -15.79
C LYS A 147 15.65 -8.75 -17.12
N ALA A 148 14.45 -9.34 -17.12
CA ALA A 148 13.67 -9.60 -18.33
C ALA A 148 12.91 -8.36 -18.83
N LEU A 149 12.73 -7.35 -17.98
CA LEU A 149 11.85 -6.21 -18.23
C LEU A 149 12.65 -4.92 -18.31
N ASN A 150 12.70 -4.33 -19.51
CA ASN A 150 13.56 -3.18 -19.81
C ASN A 150 13.00 -1.82 -19.36
N ASP A 151 11.74 -1.74 -18.93
CA ASP A 151 11.02 -0.47 -18.71
C ASP A 151 10.24 -0.47 -17.38
N ILE A 152 10.95 -0.75 -16.29
CA ILE A 152 10.38 -0.78 -14.93
C ILE A 152 10.77 0.45 -14.15
N ASP A 153 9.82 0.96 -13.36
CA ASP A 153 10.02 2.03 -12.40
C ASP A 153 11.23 1.78 -11.47
N GLN A 154 12.13 2.78 -11.38
CA GLN A 154 13.34 2.74 -10.54
C GLN A 154 13.04 2.51 -9.05
N ILE A 155 11.81 2.78 -8.61
CA ILE A 155 11.33 2.50 -7.26
C ILE A 155 11.41 1.00 -6.93
N VAL A 156 11.11 0.12 -7.89
CA VAL A 156 11.14 -1.34 -7.67
C VAL A 156 12.57 -1.82 -7.45
N TYR A 157 13.52 -1.34 -8.25
CA TYR A 157 14.94 -1.60 -8.06
C TYR A 157 15.44 -1.11 -6.70
N SER A 158 15.03 0.10 -6.31
CA SER A 158 15.44 0.71 -5.04
C SER A 158 14.99 -0.15 -3.84
N GLU A 159 13.74 -0.63 -3.86
CA GLU A 159 13.21 -1.47 -2.79
C GLU A 159 13.85 -2.86 -2.78
N LEU A 160 14.09 -3.46 -3.97
CA LEU A 160 14.76 -4.75 -4.09
C LEU A 160 16.15 -4.71 -3.47
N TYR A 161 16.99 -3.78 -3.91
CA TYR A 161 18.37 -3.68 -3.43
C TYR A 161 18.44 -3.26 -1.96
N LYS A 162 17.50 -2.44 -1.48
CA LYS A 162 17.34 -2.15 -0.05
C LYS A 162 17.09 -3.43 0.73
N THR A 163 16.13 -4.26 0.30
CA THR A 163 15.79 -5.50 1.00
C THR A 163 16.91 -6.54 0.93
N LEU A 164 17.59 -6.67 -0.22
CA LEU A 164 18.79 -7.50 -0.36
C LEU A 164 19.92 -7.04 0.59
N ALA A 165 20.17 -5.73 0.67
CA ALA A 165 21.17 -5.20 1.59
C ALA A 165 20.80 -5.49 3.06
N LEU A 166 19.52 -5.42 3.43
CA LEU A 166 19.05 -5.82 4.75
C LEU A 166 19.21 -7.33 5.00
N TYR A 167 18.98 -8.15 3.99
CA TYR A 167 19.17 -9.60 4.05
C TYR A 167 20.63 -9.95 4.31
N TYR A 168 21.57 -9.45 3.50
CA TYR A 168 23.00 -9.73 3.61
C TYR A 168 23.68 -9.09 4.82
N ARG A 169 23.05 -8.07 5.43
CA ARG A 169 23.57 -7.41 6.63
C ARG A 169 23.31 -8.21 7.90
N ARG A 170 22.29 -9.09 7.90
CA ARG A 170 21.96 -9.95 9.04
C ARG A 170 22.74 -11.25 8.97
#